data_AF-A0A959SZI4-F1
#
_entry.id   AF-A0A959SZI4-F1
#
_cell.length_a   1.000
_cell.length_b   1.000
_cell.length_c   1.000
_cell.angle_alpha   90.00
_cell.angle_beta   90.00
_cell.angle_gamma   90.00
#
_symmetry.space_group_name_H-M   'P 1'
#
loop_
_entity.id
_entity.type
_entity.pdbx_description
1 polymer ?
#
loop_
_entity_poly.entity_id
_entity_poly.type
_entity_poly.pdbx_seq_one_letter_code
_entity_poly.pdbx_strand_id
1 'polypeptide(L)'
;MFFPQEAIKLPGPEVWPDQMGRVSGILRMSATDAWSKDGHAHGSIHRWLSIFGHHAGICPGSGFAAQREMVHIMVTPFDRMRSMAIMQPYFFPYLGYYQLAGAVERFLFYDDVQFIKGGYIARNRVLLGQQEWMFSVPLAGASSNKLITEVKVDVGKWPTWKSKFLRTLAQNYVRAPQRDQGLALVEEVLQLEDDGIGTLAAASVTKVMKAIGRTTRFQRSSEMAIRRDLTFEDRILHVCQREGVELYLQSPGGAELYSCARWEAEGIALRFLRPSFPKYLRKGPWLPGLSIIDILMHVELQELSTMLDQYTLFTN
;
A
#
# COMPACT_ATOMS: atom_id res chain seq x y z
N MET A 1 21.89 -12.73 -4.62
CA MET A 1 21.72 -11.35 -4.12
C MET A 1 20.23 -11.20 -3.81
N PHE A 2 19.89 -10.94 -2.55
CA PHE A 2 18.51 -11.00 -2.04
C PHE A 2 17.75 -9.70 -2.34
N PHE A 3 16.45 -9.77 -2.67
CA PHE A 3 15.55 -8.64 -2.46
C PHE A 3 15.70 -8.24 -0.98
N PRO A 4 16.07 -6.99 -0.65
CA PRO A 4 16.14 -6.59 0.75
C PRO A 4 14.77 -6.83 1.37
N GLN A 5 14.75 -7.50 2.53
CA GLN A 5 13.52 -7.65 3.29
C GLN A 5 13.10 -6.26 3.72
N GLU A 6 12.21 -5.65 2.96
CA GLU A 6 11.41 -4.56 3.48
C GLU A 6 10.32 -5.13 4.37
N ALA A 7 10.72 -5.74 5.49
CA ALA A 7 10.27 -5.10 6.70
C ALA A 7 10.94 -3.74 6.63
N ILE A 8 10.19 -2.71 6.27
CA ILE A 8 10.49 -1.41 6.84
C ILE A 8 10.69 -1.75 8.32
N LYS A 9 11.92 -1.64 8.83
CA LYS A 9 12.11 -1.39 10.25
C LYS A 9 11.45 -0.04 10.41
N LEU A 10 10.11 -0.05 10.49
CA LEU A 10 9.34 1.13 10.80
C LEU A 10 9.98 1.55 12.10
N PRO A 11 10.54 2.77 12.15
CA PRO A 11 11.13 3.21 13.38
C PRO A 11 10.12 2.95 14.50
N GLY A 12 10.63 2.55 15.66
CA GLY A 12 9.81 2.41 16.85
C GLY A 12 8.96 3.68 17.07
N PRO A 13 7.93 3.60 17.91
CA PRO A 13 6.95 4.69 18.11
C PRO A 13 7.56 6.08 18.41
N GLU A 14 8.85 6.17 18.72
CA GLU A 14 9.60 7.39 19.02
C GLU A 14 10.16 8.15 17.80
N VAL A 15 10.22 7.61 16.58
CA VAL A 15 10.84 8.30 15.41
C VAL A 15 9.85 8.69 14.30
N TRP A 16 8.61 8.97 14.67
CA TRP A 16 7.69 9.71 13.80
C TRP A 16 7.66 11.15 14.30
N PRO A 17 8.38 12.10 13.66
CA PRO A 17 8.08 13.49 13.90
C PRO A 17 6.63 13.69 13.47
N ASP A 18 5.76 14.09 14.40
CA ASP A 18 4.50 14.74 14.04
C ASP A 18 4.87 15.94 13.15
N GLN A 19 4.80 15.77 11.84
CA GLN A 19 4.80 16.90 10.91
C GLN A 19 3.39 17.50 10.85
N MET A 20 2.90 17.91 12.01
CA MET A 20 2.04 19.07 12.16
C MET A 20 2.79 20.07 13.06
N GLY A 21 3.67 20.86 12.47
CA GLY A 21 4.32 21.94 13.20
C GLY A 21 5.72 22.27 12.72
N ARG A 22 5.83 22.90 11.54
CA ARG A 22 6.87 23.91 11.23
C ARG A 22 6.63 24.53 9.86
N VAL A 23 5.57 25.32 9.76
CA VAL A 23 5.60 26.55 8.95
C VAL A 23 4.97 27.64 9.81
N SER A 24 5.74 28.19 10.74
CA SER A 24 5.43 29.48 11.36
C SER A 24 6.71 30.06 11.95
N GLY A 25 7.51 30.67 11.09
CA GLY A 25 8.48 31.67 11.48
C GLY A 25 7.88 33.05 11.23
N ILE A 26 7.68 33.81 12.31
CA ILE A 26 7.54 35.28 12.35
C ILE A 26 6.13 35.83 12.04
N LEU A 27 5.26 35.81 13.06
CA LEU A 27 4.85 37.02 13.79
C LEU A 27 4.02 36.59 15.02
N ARG A 28 4.62 36.71 16.21
CA ARG A 28 3.93 36.64 17.49
C ARG A 28 3.13 37.93 17.66
N MET A 29 1.82 37.83 17.89
CA MET A 29 1.13 38.69 18.84
C MET A 29 0.16 37.81 19.65
N SER A 30 0.36 37.84 20.96
CA SER A 30 -0.45 37.22 21.99
C SER A 30 -1.81 37.89 22.11
N ALA A 31 -2.85 37.11 22.37
CA ALA A 31 -4.03 37.59 23.09
C ALA A 31 -4.62 36.43 23.90
N THR A 32 -4.30 36.42 25.19
CA THR A 32 -5.14 35.86 26.24
C THR A 32 -6.43 36.69 26.35
N ASP A 33 -7.49 36.04 26.82
CA ASP A 33 -8.73 36.60 27.39
C ASP A 33 -9.73 37.27 26.44
N ALA A 34 -10.87 36.60 26.22
CA ALA A 34 -12.19 37.13 26.57
C ALA A 34 -13.29 36.14 26.13
N TRP A 35 -13.87 35.44 27.12
CA TRP A 35 -15.26 35.03 27.04
C TRP A 35 -16.10 36.24 27.47
N SER A 36 -16.98 36.75 26.60
CA SER A 36 -18.18 37.45 27.04
C SER A 36 -19.36 37.13 26.14
N LYS A 37 -20.52 37.07 26.80
CA LYS A 37 -21.85 36.81 26.29
C LYS A 37 -22.34 37.95 25.37
N ASP A 38 -23.41 37.62 24.66
CA ASP A 38 -24.41 38.48 24.02
C ASP A 38 -24.31 38.69 22.50
N GLY A 39 -25.44 38.47 21.84
CA GLY A 39 -25.93 39.41 20.82
C GLY A 39 -25.83 38.96 19.36
N HIS A 40 -26.99 39.02 18.70
CA HIS A 40 -27.23 38.65 17.31
C HIS A 40 -26.48 39.44 16.22
N ALA A 41 -26.23 38.71 15.12
CA ALA A 41 -26.48 39.04 13.70
C ALA A 41 -25.51 39.90 12.86
N HIS A 42 -25.45 39.43 11.59
CA HIS A 42 -25.04 40.06 10.33
C HIS A 42 -23.55 40.27 10.03
N GLY A 43 -23.16 39.88 8.81
CA GLY A 43 -22.14 40.60 8.07
C GLY A 43 -21.17 39.77 7.23
N SER A 44 -21.62 39.40 6.03
CA SER A 44 -20.86 39.45 4.76
C SER A 44 -19.40 38.97 4.73
N ILE A 45 -19.22 37.82 4.08
CA ILE A 45 -18.11 37.54 3.16
C ILE A 45 -17.90 38.75 2.21
N HIS A 46 -16.70 39.35 2.18
CA HIS A 46 -15.96 39.78 0.98
C HIS A 46 -14.80 40.73 1.31
N ARG A 47 -13.57 40.26 1.03
CA ARG A 47 -12.37 40.94 0.47
C ARG A 47 -11.21 40.00 0.76
N TRP A 48 -10.53 39.44 -0.24
CA TRP A 48 -9.47 40.12 -0.98
C TRP A 48 -9.27 39.47 -2.36
N LEU A 49 -9.59 40.20 -3.43
CA LEU A 49 -8.89 40.10 -4.71
C LEU A 49 -8.80 41.51 -5.26
N SER A 50 -7.58 42.05 -5.28
CA SER A 50 -7.22 43.22 -6.09
C SER A 50 -5.70 43.25 -6.27
N ILE A 51 -5.26 42.79 -7.45
CA ILE A 51 -4.10 43.36 -8.14
C ILE A 51 -4.61 43.76 -9.55
N PHE A 52 -4.33 45.01 -9.91
CA PHE A 52 -4.68 45.76 -11.12
C PHE A 52 -4.40 45.00 -12.44
N GLY A 53 -5.10 45.23 -13.57
CA GLY A 53 -6.17 46.18 -13.87
C GLY A 53 -6.66 46.15 -15.35
N HIS A 54 -7.80 46.81 -15.56
CA HIS A 54 -8.24 47.60 -16.72
C HIS A 54 -8.59 46.92 -18.07
N HIS A 55 -9.88 46.67 -18.35
CA HIS A 55 -10.74 47.60 -19.10
C HIS A 55 -12.22 47.12 -19.12
N ALA A 56 -13.10 48.11 -19.26
CA ALA A 56 -14.52 48.13 -18.90
C ALA A 56 -15.50 47.40 -19.85
N GLY A 57 -16.65 47.03 -19.30
CA GLY A 57 -17.86 46.64 -20.05
C GLY A 57 -18.95 46.07 -19.15
N ILE A 58 -19.76 46.95 -18.54
CA ILE A 58 -20.91 46.61 -17.68
C ILE A 58 -22.13 46.26 -18.54
N CYS A 59 -22.87 45.18 -18.21
CA CYS A 59 -24.34 45.14 -18.13
C CYS A 59 -24.83 43.86 -17.41
N PRO A 60 -25.77 43.94 -16.45
CA PRO A 60 -26.22 42.80 -15.66
C PRO A 60 -27.48 42.15 -16.26
N GLY A 61 -27.51 40.82 -16.32
CA GLY A 61 -28.67 40.04 -16.73
C GLY A 61 -28.76 38.78 -15.88
N SER A 62 -29.80 38.73 -15.04
CA SER A 62 -30.19 37.63 -14.18
C SER A 62 -30.21 36.26 -14.89
N GLY A 63 -29.50 35.29 -14.33
CA GLY A 63 -29.61 33.89 -14.72
C GLY A 63 -29.02 33.02 -13.63
N PHE A 64 -29.89 32.32 -12.89
CA PHE A 64 -29.50 31.18 -12.05
C PHE A 64 -28.93 30.09 -12.97
N ALA A 65 -27.63 30.12 -13.21
CA ALA A 65 -26.90 29.01 -13.80
C ALA A 65 -26.20 28.28 -12.66
N ALA A 66 -26.72 27.10 -12.31
CA ALA A 66 -26.00 26.16 -11.46
C ALA A 66 -24.70 25.77 -12.20
N GLN A 67 -23.59 26.41 -11.82
CA GLN A 67 -22.27 25.97 -12.23
C GLN A 67 -22.04 24.61 -11.58
N ARG A 68 -22.13 23.54 -12.38
CA ARG A 68 -21.50 22.26 -12.05
C ARG A 68 -20.01 22.55 -11.93
N GLU A 69 -19.49 22.60 -10.71
CA GLU A 69 -18.05 22.50 -10.50
C GLU A 69 -17.60 21.17 -11.09
N MET A 70 -16.97 21.23 -12.27
CA MET A 70 -16.17 20.14 -12.76
C MET A 70 -14.98 20.03 -11.81
N VAL A 71 -14.99 18.99 -10.97
CA VAL A 71 -13.77 18.53 -10.30
C VAL A 71 -12.83 18.09 -11.41
N HIS A 72 -11.94 18.99 -11.85
CA HIS A 72 -10.76 18.60 -12.58
C HIS A 72 -9.92 17.75 -11.64
N ILE A 73 -10.12 16.44 -11.70
CA ILE A 73 -9.13 15.47 -11.21
C ILE A 73 -7.86 15.83 -11.99
N MET A 74 -6.89 16.45 -11.31
CA MET A 74 -5.56 16.62 -11.84
C MET A 74 -4.97 15.21 -11.96
N VAL A 75 -5.24 14.58 -13.09
CA VAL A 75 -4.58 13.37 -13.54
C VAL A 75 -3.10 13.72 -13.58
N THR A 76 -2.33 13.14 -12.66
CA THR A 76 -0.89 13.42 -12.62
C THR A 76 -0.28 12.89 -13.93
N PRO A 77 0.84 13.44 -14.42
CA PRO A 77 1.47 12.98 -15.66
C PRO A 77 1.76 11.47 -15.68
N PHE A 78 1.82 10.85 -14.50
CA PHE A 78 2.09 9.43 -14.28
C PHE A 78 0.89 8.51 -14.54
N ASP A 79 -0.35 8.99 -14.47
CA ASP A 79 -1.57 8.16 -14.59
C ASP A 79 -1.79 7.57 -16.00
N ARG A 80 -1.02 8.03 -17.01
CA ARG A 80 -1.08 7.52 -18.38
C ARG A 80 0.08 6.61 -18.77
N MET A 81 1.09 6.49 -17.91
CA MET A 81 2.27 5.69 -18.22
C MET A 81 2.04 4.22 -17.95
N ARG A 82 2.60 3.35 -18.79
CA ARG A 82 2.63 1.91 -18.55
C ARG A 82 3.51 1.63 -17.33
N SER A 83 2.87 1.39 -16.20
CA SER A 83 3.56 1.25 -14.92
C SER A 83 3.63 -0.19 -14.43
N MET A 84 4.77 -0.55 -13.85
CA MET A 84 4.99 -1.86 -13.26
C MET A 84 5.69 -1.77 -11.91
N ALA A 85 5.33 -2.67 -10.99
CA ALA A 85 6.13 -3.01 -9.82
C ALA A 85 6.40 -4.51 -9.80
N ILE A 86 7.57 -4.90 -9.28
CA ILE A 86 7.99 -6.30 -9.16
C ILE A 86 8.37 -6.55 -7.70
N MET A 87 7.76 -7.54 -7.06
CA MET A 87 8.08 -7.89 -5.66
C MET A 87 7.79 -9.35 -5.38
N GLN A 88 8.54 -9.97 -4.46
CA GLN A 88 8.24 -11.33 -4.02
C GLN A 88 6.82 -11.40 -3.42
N PRO A 89 6.07 -12.51 -3.61
CA PRO A 89 4.75 -12.67 -3.03
C PRO A 89 4.86 -12.85 -1.51
N TYR A 90 4.15 -12.01 -0.74
CA TYR A 90 4.07 -12.10 0.73
C TYR A 90 2.67 -12.55 1.15
N PHE A 91 2.58 -13.35 2.20
CA PHE A 91 1.30 -13.82 2.72
C PHE A 91 0.67 -12.75 3.60
N PHE A 92 -0.48 -12.22 3.17
CA PHE A 92 -1.18 -11.07 3.77
C PHE A 92 -0.24 -9.94 4.19
N PRO A 93 0.43 -9.27 3.24
CA PRO A 93 1.45 -8.27 3.55
C PRO A 93 0.87 -7.03 4.25
N TYR A 94 1.75 -6.13 4.64
CA TYR A 94 1.37 -4.85 5.24
C TYR A 94 0.84 -3.86 4.19
N LEU A 95 0.20 -2.79 4.64
CA LEU A 95 -0.46 -1.78 3.79
C LEU A 95 0.44 -1.24 2.66
N GLY A 96 1.71 -0.96 2.93
CA GLY A 96 2.65 -0.43 1.93
C GLY A 96 2.89 -1.35 0.72
N TYR A 97 2.78 -2.68 0.91
CA TYR A 97 2.82 -3.63 -0.22
C TYR A 97 1.59 -3.44 -1.13
N TYR A 98 0.42 -3.25 -0.53
CA TYR A 98 -0.81 -2.99 -1.27
C TYR A 98 -0.82 -1.60 -1.91
N GLN A 99 -0.20 -0.60 -1.28
CA GLN A 99 0.02 0.72 -1.88
C GLN A 99 0.89 0.58 -3.14
N LEU A 100 1.99 -0.18 -3.08
CA LEU A 100 2.82 -0.46 -4.25
C LEU A 100 2.04 -1.19 -5.35
N ALA A 101 1.29 -2.23 -5.00
CA ALA A 101 0.47 -2.95 -5.98
C ALA A 101 -0.65 -2.10 -6.57
N GLY A 102 -1.29 -1.24 -5.77
CA GLY A 102 -2.36 -0.35 -6.20
C GLY A 102 -1.92 0.88 -6.99
N ALA A 103 -0.62 1.22 -6.95
CA ALA A 103 -0.04 2.36 -7.64
C ALA A 103 0.39 2.06 -9.08
N VAL A 104 0.27 0.81 -9.55
CA VAL A 104 0.77 0.37 -10.88
C VAL A 104 -0.32 -0.32 -11.69
N GLU A 105 -0.21 -0.24 -13.03
CA GLU A 105 -1.06 -1.01 -13.95
C GLU A 105 -0.79 -2.52 -13.80
N ARG A 106 0.49 -2.89 -13.70
CA ARG A 106 0.93 -4.28 -13.65
C ARG A 106 1.78 -4.57 -12.42
N PHE A 107 1.51 -5.67 -11.76
CA PHE A 107 2.30 -6.15 -10.64
C PHE A 107 2.77 -7.57 -10.89
N LEU A 108 4.08 -7.76 -10.90
CA LEU A 108 4.69 -9.07 -11.10
C LEU A 108 5.12 -9.64 -9.75
N PHE A 109 4.52 -10.76 -9.37
CA PHE A 109 5.01 -11.58 -8.26
C PHE A 109 6.31 -12.27 -8.68
N TYR A 110 7.41 -11.88 -8.05
CA TYR A 110 8.73 -12.41 -8.33
C TYR A 110 8.97 -13.69 -7.53
N ASP A 111 8.46 -14.81 -8.03
CA ASP A 111 8.37 -16.09 -7.33
C ASP A 111 9.38 -17.14 -7.81
N ASP A 112 10.06 -16.92 -8.93
CA ASP A 112 11.09 -17.84 -9.42
C ASP A 112 12.51 -17.53 -8.87
N VAL A 113 12.55 -17.09 -7.61
CA VAL A 113 13.77 -16.82 -6.85
C VAL A 113 13.80 -17.57 -5.53
N GLN A 114 14.96 -17.55 -4.86
CA GLN A 114 15.15 -18.29 -3.63
C GLN A 114 14.16 -17.89 -2.53
N PHE A 115 13.56 -18.90 -1.91
CA PHE A 115 12.70 -18.76 -0.75
C PHE A 115 13.52 -18.27 0.44
N ILE A 116 13.04 -17.24 1.13
CA ILE A 116 13.70 -16.73 2.32
C ILE A 116 13.05 -17.35 3.55
N LYS A 117 13.75 -18.28 4.21
CA LYS A 117 13.25 -18.88 5.46
C LYS A 117 13.12 -17.79 6.53
N GLY A 118 11.92 -17.68 7.10
CA GLY A 118 11.59 -16.61 8.03
C GLY A 118 11.32 -15.25 7.35
N GLY A 119 11.27 -15.17 6.02
CA GLY A 119 10.70 -14.01 5.34
C GLY A 119 9.18 -13.94 5.46
N TYR A 120 8.57 -12.93 4.85
CA TYR A 120 7.11 -12.69 4.89
C TYR A 120 6.32 -13.49 3.86
N ILE A 121 6.98 -14.34 3.06
CA ILE A 121 6.33 -15.21 2.06
C ILE A 121 5.32 -16.16 2.71
N ALA A 122 5.60 -16.63 3.93
CA ALA A 122 4.76 -17.62 4.61
C ALA A 122 4.29 -17.21 6.01
N ARG A 123 4.55 -15.97 6.42
CA ARG A 123 4.21 -15.49 7.75
C ARG A 123 3.99 -13.98 7.76
N ASN A 124 3.16 -13.54 8.68
CA ASN A 124 2.97 -12.13 8.96
C ASN A 124 2.47 -11.97 10.40
N ARG A 125 2.18 -10.73 10.76
CA ARG A 125 1.84 -10.36 12.13
C ARG A 125 0.53 -9.60 12.21
N VAL A 126 -0.22 -9.87 13.27
CA VAL A 126 -1.37 -9.07 13.71
C VAL A 126 -1.20 -8.70 15.18
N LEU A 127 -2.08 -7.85 15.70
CA LEU A 127 -2.18 -7.64 17.14
C LEU A 127 -3.07 -8.70 17.76
N LEU A 128 -2.53 -9.50 18.68
CA LEU A 128 -3.29 -10.43 19.52
C LEU A 128 -3.15 -10.00 20.98
N GLY A 129 -4.25 -9.66 21.64
CA GLY A 129 -4.20 -9.23 23.03
C GLY A 129 -3.30 -8.00 23.27
N GLN A 130 -3.28 -7.06 22.32
CA GLN A 130 -2.43 -5.85 22.32
C GLN A 130 -0.93 -6.11 22.15
N GLN A 131 -0.51 -7.34 21.84
CA GLN A 131 0.87 -7.70 21.53
C GLN A 131 0.99 -8.16 20.09
N GLU A 132 2.18 -7.99 19.51
CA GLU A 132 2.49 -8.51 18.18
C GLU A 132 2.45 -10.04 18.21
N TRP A 133 1.67 -10.64 17.31
CA TRP A 133 1.57 -12.08 17.15
C TRP A 133 1.86 -12.48 15.71
N MET A 134 2.93 -13.26 15.56
CA MET A 134 3.37 -13.80 14.27
C MET A 134 2.60 -15.10 13.97
N PHE A 135 1.80 -15.10 12.90
CA PHE A 135 1.23 -16.32 12.34
C PHE A 135 2.13 -16.83 11.22
N SER A 136 2.27 -18.16 11.10
CA SER A 136 3.11 -18.79 10.08
C SER A 136 2.41 -20.00 9.48
N VAL A 137 2.29 -20.01 8.16
CA VAL A 137 1.74 -21.13 7.39
C VAL A 137 2.64 -22.36 7.59
N PRO A 138 2.08 -23.56 7.85
CA PRO A 138 2.87 -24.76 7.97
C PRO A 138 3.41 -25.15 6.59
N LEU A 139 4.73 -25.33 6.47
CA LEU A 139 5.40 -25.65 5.20
C LEU A 139 6.03 -27.04 5.25
N ALA A 140 6.04 -27.72 4.10
CA ALA A 140 6.71 -28.99 3.91
C ALA A 140 8.14 -28.80 3.38
N GLY A 141 9.15 -29.11 4.20
CA GLY A 141 10.56 -29.12 3.78
C GLY A 141 11.08 -27.78 3.25
N ALA A 142 10.66 -26.67 3.86
CA ALA A 142 11.10 -25.32 3.49
C ALA A 142 12.60 -25.10 3.78
N SER A 143 13.33 -24.60 2.78
CA SER A 143 14.78 -24.36 2.82
C SER A 143 15.11 -23.11 2.00
N SER A 144 16.18 -22.40 2.40
CA SER A 144 16.67 -21.24 1.63
C SER A 144 17.37 -21.62 0.33
N ASN A 145 17.58 -22.92 0.07
CA ASN A 145 18.15 -23.44 -1.17
C ASN A 145 17.09 -23.75 -2.24
N LYS A 146 15.80 -23.58 -1.91
CA LYS A 146 14.68 -23.83 -2.81
C LYS A 146 14.13 -22.51 -3.33
N LEU A 147 13.67 -22.49 -4.57
CA LEU A 147 12.87 -21.40 -5.12
C LEU A 147 11.52 -21.33 -4.41
N ILE A 148 10.87 -20.16 -4.43
CA ILE A 148 9.53 -19.99 -3.85
C ILE A 148 8.54 -20.95 -4.53
N THR A 149 8.67 -21.16 -5.84
CA THR A 149 7.87 -22.14 -6.62
C THR A 149 8.02 -23.58 -6.15
N GLU A 150 9.10 -23.94 -5.45
CA GLU A 150 9.37 -25.31 -4.97
C GLU A 150 8.92 -25.54 -3.52
N VAL A 151 8.51 -24.48 -2.82
CA VAL A 151 8.09 -24.56 -1.42
C VAL A 151 6.59 -24.77 -1.33
N LYS A 152 6.20 -25.81 -0.61
CA LYS A 152 4.80 -26.24 -0.47
C LYS A 152 4.26 -26.03 0.93
N VAL A 153 2.96 -25.79 1.02
CA VAL A 153 2.16 -25.89 2.23
C VAL A 153 2.15 -27.35 2.70
N ASP A 154 2.29 -27.57 4.00
CA ASP A 154 2.14 -28.90 4.60
C ASP A 154 0.65 -29.26 4.64
N VAL A 155 0.19 -29.98 3.61
CA VAL A 155 -1.23 -30.39 3.44
C VAL A 155 -1.74 -31.26 4.59
N GLY A 156 -0.87 -31.98 5.29
CA GLY A 156 -1.25 -32.77 6.46
C GLY A 156 -1.56 -31.91 7.68
N LYS A 157 -0.84 -30.81 7.88
CA LYS A 157 -1.08 -29.84 8.96
C LYS A 157 -2.08 -28.75 8.60
N TRP A 158 -2.33 -28.53 7.32
CA TRP A 158 -3.13 -27.42 6.82
C TRP A 158 -4.55 -27.34 7.39
N PRO A 159 -5.38 -28.41 7.42
CA PRO A 159 -6.76 -28.30 7.92
C PRO A 159 -6.83 -27.84 9.38
N THR A 160 -5.98 -28.43 10.24
CA THR A 160 -5.90 -28.08 11.66
C THR A 160 -5.38 -26.66 11.85
N TRP A 161 -4.35 -26.26 11.09
CA TRP A 161 -3.81 -24.91 11.16
C TRP A 161 -4.82 -23.87 10.70
N LYS A 162 -5.48 -24.07 9.56
CA LYS A 162 -6.52 -23.19 9.01
C LYS A 162 -7.65 -22.98 10.02
N SER A 163 -8.18 -24.08 10.58
CA SER A 163 -9.26 -24.03 11.57
C SER A 163 -8.84 -23.28 12.84
N LYS A 164 -7.61 -23.49 13.32
CA LYS A 164 -7.08 -22.77 14.48
C LYS A 164 -6.88 -21.28 14.18
N PHE A 165 -6.28 -20.95 13.04
CA PHE A 165 -6.00 -19.59 12.62
C PHE A 165 -7.27 -18.76 12.50
N LEU A 166 -8.28 -19.26 11.78
CA LEU A 166 -9.58 -18.59 11.64
C LEU A 166 -10.27 -18.37 12.98
N ARG A 167 -10.24 -19.37 13.87
CA ARG A 167 -10.81 -19.25 15.23
C ARG A 167 -10.07 -18.19 16.07
N THR A 168 -8.74 -18.15 16.00
CA THR A 168 -7.93 -17.15 16.69
C THR A 168 -8.27 -15.75 16.21
N LEU A 169 -8.35 -15.53 14.89
CA LEU A 169 -8.77 -14.23 14.34
C LEU A 169 -10.19 -13.87 14.78
N ALA A 170 -11.13 -14.82 14.68
CA ALA A 170 -12.52 -14.62 15.06
C ALA A 170 -12.68 -14.19 16.53
N GLN A 171 -11.91 -14.78 17.44
CA GLN A 171 -11.92 -14.41 18.86
C GLN A 171 -11.23 -13.06 19.10
N ASN A 172 -10.10 -12.82 18.45
CA ASN A 172 -9.31 -11.60 18.63
C ASN A 172 -10.06 -10.35 18.15
N TYR A 173 -10.73 -10.46 17.00
CA TYR A 173 -11.45 -9.37 16.36
C TYR A 173 -12.95 -9.35 16.67
N VAL A 174 -13.39 -9.99 17.77
CA VAL A 174 -14.82 -10.13 18.11
C VAL A 174 -15.58 -8.79 18.22
N ARG A 175 -14.88 -7.69 18.52
CA ARG A 175 -15.46 -6.33 18.59
C ARG A 175 -15.07 -5.43 17.42
N ALA A 176 -14.36 -5.95 16.43
CA ALA A 176 -13.92 -5.16 15.30
C ALA A 176 -15.09 -4.96 14.33
N PRO A 177 -15.34 -3.73 13.84
CA PRO A 177 -16.56 -3.40 13.10
C PRO A 177 -16.68 -4.16 11.77
N GLN A 178 -15.56 -4.51 11.13
CA GLN A 178 -15.52 -5.20 9.83
C GLN A 178 -15.13 -6.67 9.95
N ARG A 179 -15.24 -7.24 11.15
CA ARG A 179 -14.80 -8.60 11.44
C ARG A 179 -15.34 -9.64 10.46
N ASP A 180 -16.65 -9.64 10.21
CA ASP A 180 -17.27 -10.71 9.42
C ASP A 180 -16.84 -10.62 7.94
N GLN A 181 -16.78 -9.40 7.40
CA GLN A 181 -16.26 -9.13 6.05
C GLN A 181 -14.78 -9.51 5.94
N GLY A 182 -13.95 -9.09 6.89
CA GLY A 182 -12.52 -9.40 6.93
C GLY A 182 -12.25 -10.90 7.07
N LEU A 183 -12.99 -11.60 7.93
CA LEU A 183 -12.87 -13.05 8.10
C LEU A 183 -13.28 -13.81 6.84
N ALA A 184 -14.37 -13.41 6.18
CA ALA A 184 -14.82 -14.04 4.94
C ALA A 184 -13.73 -13.97 3.86
N LEU A 185 -13.09 -12.81 3.70
CA LEU A 185 -11.99 -12.64 2.76
C LEU A 185 -10.74 -13.44 3.14
N VAL A 186 -10.41 -13.50 4.44
CA VAL A 186 -9.32 -14.37 4.91
C VAL A 186 -9.63 -15.84 4.61
N GLU A 187 -10.85 -16.30 4.89
CA GLU A 187 -11.27 -17.66 4.62
C GLU A 187 -11.25 -18.00 3.12
N GLU A 188 -11.65 -17.07 2.26
CA GLU A 188 -11.58 -17.20 0.79
C GLU A 188 -10.14 -17.42 0.31
N VAL A 189 -9.16 -16.67 0.83
CA VAL A 189 -7.73 -16.85 0.53
C VAL A 189 -7.23 -18.21 1.01
N LEU A 190 -7.71 -18.69 2.17
CA LEU A 190 -7.31 -19.99 2.73
C LEU A 190 -7.98 -21.18 2.04
N GLN A 191 -8.78 -20.97 0.99
CA GLN A 191 -9.16 -22.04 0.07
C GLN A 191 -8.01 -22.26 -0.92
N LEU A 192 -7.23 -23.32 -0.69
CA LEU A 192 -6.09 -23.66 -1.53
C LEU A 192 -6.56 -24.08 -2.92
N GLU A 193 -6.02 -23.44 -3.95
CA GLU A 193 -6.13 -23.87 -5.34
C GLU A 193 -5.07 -24.94 -5.66
N ASP A 194 -3.86 -24.75 -5.14
CA ASP A 194 -2.75 -25.70 -5.15
C ASP A 194 -2.00 -25.69 -3.79
N ASP A 195 -0.94 -26.48 -3.66
CA ASP A 195 -0.13 -26.55 -2.44
C ASP A 195 1.08 -25.60 -2.43
N GLY A 196 1.23 -24.70 -3.40
CA GLY A 196 2.37 -23.79 -3.52
C GLY A 196 2.26 -22.58 -2.57
N ILE A 197 3.32 -22.30 -1.80
CA ILE A 197 3.32 -21.12 -0.91
C ILE A 197 3.29 -19.80 -1.69
N GLY A 198 3.96 -19.75 -2.86
CA GLY A 198 3.93 -18.60 -3.76
C GLY A 198 2.52 -18.32 -4.28
N THR A 199 1.78 -19.36 -4.67
CA THR A 199 0.38 -19.26 -5.10
C THR A 199 -0.51 -18.72 -3.98
N LEU A 200 -0.41 -19.29 -2.76
CA LEU A 200 -1.18 -18.82 -1.61
C LEU A 200 -0.88 -17.37 -1.23
N ALA A 201 0.40 -16.98 -1.23
CA ALA A 201 0.82 -15.61 -0.94
C ALA A 201 0.32 -14.63 -2.00
N ALA A 202 0.45 -14.95 -3.29
CA ALA A 202 -0.10 -14.16 -4.38
C ALA A 202 -1.64 -14.03 -4.26
N ALA A 203 -2.34 -15.13 -3.97
CA ALA A 203 -3.79 -15.14 -3.77
C ALA A 203 -4.22 -14.20 -2.63
N SER A 204 -3.44 -14.09 -1.56
CA SER A 204 -3.74 -13.15 -0.47
C SER A 204 -3.75 -11.69 -0.93
N VAL A 205 -2.88 -11.33 -1.86
CA VAL A 205 -2.80 -9.98 -2.43
C VAL A 205 -3.90 -9.78 -3.46
N THR A 206 -4.03 -10.70 -4.43
CA THR A 206 -4.96 -10.53 -5.55
C THR A 206 -6.42 -10.53 -5.11
N LYS A 207 -6.81 -11.40 -4.17
CA LYS A 207 -8.20 -11.44 -3.66
C LYS A 207 -8.54 -10.18 -2.87
N VAL A 208 -7.63 -9.67 -2.05
CA VAL A 208 -7.84 -8.41 -1.33
C VAL A 208 -7.94 -7.23 -2.30
N MET A 209 -7.04 -7.14 -3.27
CA MET A 209 -7.05 -6.09 -4.31
C MET A 209 -8.35 -6.12 -5.13
N LYS A 210 -8.84 -7.32 -5.47
CA LYS A 210 -10.14 -7.51 -6.13
C LYS A 210 -11.30 -7.06 -5.25
N ALA A 211 -11.30 -7.42 -3.96
CA ALA A 211 -12.36 -7.07 -3.02
C ALA A 211 -12.52 -5.55 -2.83
N ILE A 212 -11.43 -4.78 -2.85
CA ILE A 212 -11.44 -3.31 -2.76
C ILE A 212 -11.59 -2.61 -4.12
N GLY A 213 -11.83 -3.37 -5.20
CA GLY A 213 -12.13 -2.84 -6.53
C GLY A 213 -10.94 -2.32 -7.35
N ARG A 214 -9.70 -2.76 -7.06
CA ARG A 214 -8.51 -2.36 -7.83
C ARG A 214 -8.38 -3.16 -9.12
N THR A 215 -7.91 -2.50 -10.18
CA THR A 215 -7.79 -3.06 -11.55
C THR A 215 -6.37 -3.50 -11.91
N THR A 216 -5.44 -3.50 -10.96
CA THR A 216 -4.05 -3.94 -11.17
C THR A 216 -4.02 -5.34 -11.78
N ARG A 217 -3.23 -5.51 -12.85
CA ARG A 217 -3.01 -6.80 -13.51
C ARG A 217 -1.87 -7.52 -12.84
N PHE A 218 -2.14 -8.72 -12.33
CA PHE A 218 -1.16 -9.54 -11.65
C PHE A 218 -0.63 -10.64 -12.55
N GLN A 219 0.67 -10.94 -12.45
CA GLN A 219 1.32 -12.05 -13.12
C GLN A 219 2.41 -12.64 -12.21
N ARG A 220 2.82 -13.89 -12.44
CA ARG A 220 3.99 -14.49 -11.76
C ARG A 220 5.20 -14.56 -12.68
N SER A 221 6.39 -14.32 -12.14
CA SER A 221 7.64 -14.39 -12.91
C SER A 221 7.95 -15.81 -13.38
N SER A 222 7.53 -16.82 -12.62
CA SER A 222 7.62 -18.24 -12.98
C SER A 222 6.81 -18.65 -14.21
N GLU A 223 5.78 -17.87 -14.58
CA GLU A 223 4.95 -18.08 -15.76
C GLU A 223 5.51 -17.36 -17.00
N MET A 224 6.58 -16.60 -16.83
CA MET A 224 7.22 -15.83 -17.88
C MET A 224 8.53 -16.49 -18.32
N ALA A 225 8.80 -16.46 -19.63
CA ALA A 225 10.12 -16.75 -20.14
C ALA A 225 11.07 -15.57 -19.86
N ILE A 226 11.69 -15.56 -18.68
CA ILE A 226 12.65 -14.52 -18.25
C ILE A 226 14.07 -15.09 -18.25
N ARG A 227 15.02 -14.32 -18.78
CA ARG A 227 16.45 -14.64 -18.74
C ARG A 227 16.98 -14.75 -17.31
N ARG A 228 17.75 -15.80 -17.04
CA ARG A 228 18.34 -16.11 -15.73
C ARG A 228 19.85 -15.88 -15.66
N ASP A 229 20.46 -15.59 -16.79
CA ASP A 229 21.88 -15.30 -16.96
C ASP A 229 22.22 -13.81 -16.75
N LEU A 230 21.20 -12.97 -16.53
CA LEU A 230 21.35 -11.56 -16.22
C LEU A 230 21.57 -11.31 -14.73
N THR A 231 22.18 -10.17 -14.40
CA THR A 231 22.16 -9.68 -13.02
C THR A 231 20.72 -9.43 -12.57
N PHE A 232 20.50 -9.30 -11.26
CA PHE A 232 19.17 -9.10 -10.72
C PHE A 232 18.51 -7.80 -11.23
N GLU A 233 19.24 -6.68 -11.25
CA GLU A 233 18.71 -5.42 -11.79
C GLU A 233 18.49 -5.50 -13.30
N ASP A 234 19.44 -6.05 -14.06
CA ASP A 234 19.31 -6.20 -15.52
C ASP A 234 18.14 -7.12 -15.89
N ARG A 235 17.85 -8.12 -15.05
CA ARG A 235 16.69 -8.99 -15.24
C ARG A 235 15.38 -8.21 -15.10
N ILE A 236 15.29 -7.29 -14.14
CA ILE A 236 14.11 -6.44 -13.93
C ILE A 236 13.98 -5.44 -15.08
N LEU A 237 15.07 -4.78 -15.50
CA LEU A 237 15.10 -3.90 -16.67
C LEU A 237 14.65 -4.63 -17.93
N HIS A 238 15.16 -5.83 -18.18
CA HIS A 238 14.79 -6.64 -19.34
C HIS A 238 13.30 -6.97 -19.37
N VAL A 239 12.70 -7.32 -18.22
CA VAL A 239 11.25 -7.54 -18.10
C VAL A 239 10.49 -6.25 -18.42
N CYS A 240 10.91 -5.12 -17.86
CA CYS A 240 10.28 -3.82 -18.09
C CYS A 240 10.32 -3.42 -19.57
N GLN A 241 11.48 -3.57 -20.23
CA GLN A 241 11.65 -3.29 -21.67
C GLN A 241 10.75 -4.17 -22.54
N ARG A 242 10.70 -5.48 -22.26
CA ARG A 242 9.86 -6.43 -23.01
C ARG A 242 8.37 -6.08 -22.91
N GLU A 243 7.94 -5.62 -21.74
CA GLU A 243 6.53 -5.30 -21.46
C GLU A 243 6.17 -3.85 -21.82
N GLY A 244 7.13 -3.05 -22.31
CA GLY A 244 6.95 -1.65 -22.68
C GLY A 244 6.60 -0.77 -21.48
N VAL A 245 7.23 -1.03 -20.33
CA VAL A 245 7.07 -0.24 -19.10
C VAL A 245 7.78 1.10 -19.27
N GLU A 246 7.08 2.17 -18.92
CA GLU A 246 7.59 3.56 -18.93
C GLU A 246 7.90 4.04 -17.51
N LEU A 247 7.21 3.48 -16.50
CA LEU A 247 7.40 3.79 -15.09
C LEU A 247 7.57 2.50 -14.28
N TYR A 248 8.74 2.32 -13.67
CA TYR A 248 8.95 1.28 -12.70
C TYR A 248 8.86 1.86 -11.28
N LEU A 249 7.87 1.38 -10.51
CA LEU A 249 7.74 1.70 -9.09
C LEU A 249 8.40 0.62 -8.25
N GLN A 250 9.29 1.05 -7.36
CA GLN A 250 9.97 0.17 -6.44
C GLN A 250 9.66 0.55 -4.99
N SER A 251 9.81 -0.41 -4.09
CA SER A 251 9.73 -0.19 -2.66
C SER A 251 10.95 0.61 -2.13
N PRO A 252 10.86 1.34 -0.99
CA PRO A 252 11.86 2.31 -0.57
C PRO A 252 13.30 1.81 -0.43
N GLY A 253 13.48 0.56 0.01
CA GLY A 253 14.79 -0.08 0.18
C GLY A 253 15.50 -0.35 -1.16
N GLY A 254 14.79 -0.31 -2.28
CA GLY A 254 15.41 -0.32 -3.61
C GLY A 254 16.25 0.92 -3.90
N ALA A 255 16.04 2.03 -3.19
CA ALA A 255 16.79 3.28 -3.39
C ALA A 255 18.26 3.18 -2.99
N GLU A 256 18.64 2.16 -2.23
CA GLU A 256 20.05 1.87 -1.93
C GLU A 256 20.70 0.97 -3.00
N LEU A 257 19.89 0.35 -3.86
CA LEU A 257 20.34 -0.70 -4.79
C LEU A 257 20.35 -0.25 -6.26
N TYR A 258 19.44 0.65 -6.63
CA TYR A 258 19.25 1.07 -8.02
C TYR A 258 19.57 2.54 -8.19
N SER A 259 19.97 2.95 -9.40
CA SER A 259 20.21 4.35 -9.74
C SER A 259 19.12 4.86 -10.69
N CYS A 260 18.41 5.94 -10.31
CA CYS A 260 17.44 6.58 -11.20
C CYS A 260 18.06 6.95 -12.57
N ALA A 261 19.28 7.51 -12.58
CA ALA A 261 19.96 7.91 -13.81
C ALA A 261 20.22 6.72 -14.77
N ARG A 262 20.58 5.55 -14.23
CA ARG A 262 20.77 4.34 -15.05
C ARG A 262 19.47 3.89 -15.71
N TRP A 263 18.37 3.89 -14.96
CA TRP A 263 17.06 3.48 -15.47
C TRP A 263 16.55 4.47 -16.52
N GLU A 264 16.75 5.76 -16.30
CA GLU A 264 16.39 6.81 -17.26
C GLU A 264 17.19 6.69 -18.56
N ALA A 265 18.46 6.26 -18.51
CA ALA A 265 19.26 5.98 -19.71
C ALA A 265 18.70 4.81 -20.55
N GLU A 266 17.95 3.90 -19.93
CA GLU A 266 17.22 2.81 -20.59
C GLU A 266 15.80 3.21 -21.00
N GLY A 267 15.42 4.48 -20.84
CA GLY A 267 14.11 5.02 -21.20
C GLY A 267 12.99 4.69 -20.20
N ILE A 268 13.32 4.26 -18.98
CA ILE A 268 12.34 3.87 -17.95
C ILE A 268 12.48 4.81 -16.74
N ALA A 269 11.40 5.50 -16.37
CA ALA A 269 11.38 6.28 -15.15
C ALA A 269 11.38 5.34 -13.93
N LEU A 270 12.39 5.47 -13.06
CA LEU A 270 12.42 4.78 -11.77
C LEU A 270 11.93 5.72 -10.66
N ARG A 271 10.96 5.30 -9.88
CA ARG A 271 10.51 6.01 -8.66
C ARG A 271 10.36 5.02 -7.50
N PHE A 272 10.56 5.53 -6.29
CA PHE A 272 10.40 4.77 -5.06
C PHE A 272 9.14 5.21 -4.33
N LEU A 273 8.29 4.25 -3.98
CA LEU A 273 7.05 4.50 -3.25
C LEU A 273 7.32 4.52 -1.76
N ARG A 274 7.23 5.67 -1.12
CA ARG A 274 7.26 5.80 0.35
C ARG A 274 5.84 5.59 0.89
N PRO A 275 5.60 4.48 1.61
CA PRO A 275 4.26 4.16 2.10
C PRO A 275 3.84 5.09 3.24
N SER A 276 2.53 5.35 3.33
CA SER A 276 1.90 5.96 4.51
C SER A 276 1.12 4.93 5.29
N PHE A 277 1.10 5.08 6.62
CA PHE A 277 0.34 4.24 7.53
C PHE A 277 -0.68 5.09 8.30
N PRO A 278 -1.77 5.54 7.63
CA PRO A 278 -2.80 6.31 8.30
C PRO A 278 -3.40 5.52 9.47
N LYS A 279 -3.63 6.22 10.58
CA LYS A 279 -4.25 5.64 11.78
C LYS A 279 -5.73 5.36 11.51
N TYR A 280 -6.21 4.24 12.01
CA TYR A 280 -7.63 3.88 12.01
C TYR A 280 -8.05 3.46 13.43
N LEU A 281 -9.36 3.50 13.68
CA LEU A 281 -9.91 3.18 14.99
C LEU A 281 -9.75 1.69 15.29
N ARG A 282 -8.99 1.38 16.33
CA ARG A 282 -8.81 0.02 16.87
C ARG A 282 -8.58 0.03 18.37
N LYS A 283 -8.73 -1.14 19.00
CA LYS A 283 -8.37 -1.33 20.41
C LYS A 283 -6.89 -1.72 20.53
N GLY A 284 -6.15 -1.06 21.41
CA GLY A 284 -4.75 -1.36 21.71
C GLY A 284 -3.75 -0.35 21.12
N PRO A 285 -2.44 -0.61 21.26
CA PRO A 285 -1.40 0.32 20.82
C PRO A 285 -1.37 0.48 19.31
N TRP A 286 -0.90 1.65 18.86
CA TRP A 286 -0.65 1.86 17.44
C TRP A 286 0.69 1.23 17.03
N LEU A 287 0.63 0.10 16.33
CA LEU A 287 1.73 -0.51 15.60
C LEU A 287 1.51 -0.39 14.08
N PRO A 288 2.37 0.34 13.36
CA PRO A 288 2.33 0.37 11.90
C PRO A 288 2.95 -0.91 11.31
N GLY A 289 2.64 -1.22 10.05
CA GLY A 289 3.22 -2.37 9.34
C GLY A 289 2.80 -3.74 9.87
N LEU A 290 1.60 -3.84 10.45
CA LEU A 290 0.93 -5.13 10.63
C LEU A 290 0.43 -5.64 9.28
N SER A 291 0.11 -6.93 9.23
CA SER A 291 -0.64 -7.55 8.14
C SER A 291 -1.90 -6.76 7.82
N ILE A 292 -2.26 -6.70 6.54
CA ILE A 292 -3.53 -6.11 6.05
C ILE A 292 -4.75 -6.71 6.75
N ILE A 293 -4.65 -7.93 7.30
CA ILE A 293 -5.71 -8.56 8.09
C ILE A 293 -6.17 -7.62 9.21
N ASP A 294 -5.27 -6.91 9.90
CA ASP A 294 -5.69 -6.00 10.97
C ASP A 294 -6.57 -4.86 10.44
N ILE A 295 -6.26 -4.33 9.26
CA ILE A 295 -7.03 -3.27 8.60
C ILE A 295 -8.38 -3.83 8.12
N LEU A 296 -8.39 -5.00 7.47
CA LEU A 296 -9.61 -5.66 6.99
C LEU A 296 -10.64 -5.93 8.10
N MET A 297 -10.21 -6.04 9.35
CA MET A 297 -11.10 -6.26 10.49
C MET A 297 -11.69 -4.95 11.03
N HIS A 298 -11.08 -3.80 10.74
CA HIS A 298 -11.44 -2.51 11.32
C HIS A 298 -11.96 -1.48 10.33
N VAL A 299 -11.61 -1.60 9.05
CA VAL A 299 -11.80 -0.56 8.04
C VAL A 299 -12.61 -1.11 6.86
N GLU A 300 -13.61 -0.35 6.43
CA GLU A 300 -14.45 -0.68 5.27
C GLU A 300 -13.58 -0.81 4.00
N LEU A 301 -13.94 -1.73 3.09
CA LEU A 301 -13.16 -1.96 1.86
C LEU A 301 -12.97 -0.69 1.01
N GLN A 302 -13.98 0.19 0.98
CA GLN A 302 -13.90 1.46 0.25
C GLN A 302 -12.87 2.41 0.87
N GLU A 303 -12.83 2.50 2.20
CA GLU A 303 -11.85 3.31 2.92
C GLU A 303 -10.44 2.70 2.79
N LEU A 304 -10.31 1.38 2.89
CA LEU A 304 -9.04 0.69 2.62
C LEU A 304 -8.55 0.98 1.20
N SER A 305 -9.45 1.02 0.21
CA SER A 305 -9.09 1.42 -1.14
C SER A 305 -8.48 2.83 -1.14
N THR A 306 -9.10 3.81 -0.49
CA THR A 306 -8.53 5.18 -0.37
C THR A 306 -7.20 5.20 0.39
N MET A 307 -7.00 4.33 1.39
CA MET A 307 -5.70 4.22 2.09
C MET A 307 -4.58 3.76 1.16
N LEU A 308 -4.88 3.03 0.08
CA LEU A 308 -3.87 2.61 -0.91
C LEU A 308 -3.31 3.77 -1.76
N ASP A 309 -4.04 4.88 -1.85
CA ASP A 309 -3.57 6.07 -2.60
C ASP A 309 -2.74 7.02 -1.71
N GLN A 310 -2.60 6.69 -0.42
CA GLN A 310 -1.84 7.50 0.52
C GLN A 310 -0.37 7.08 0.54
N TYR A 311 0.39 7.58 -0.41
CA TYR A 311 1.84 7.40 -0.45
C TYR A 311 2.50 8.62 -1.07
N THR A 312 3.82 8.69 -1.00
CA THR A 312 4.60 9.68 -1.75
C THR A 312 5.61 8.97 -2.64
N LEU A 313 5.97 9.58 -3.76
CA LEU A 313 7.02 9.08 -4.64
C LEU A 313 8.30 9.90 -4.45
N PHE A 314 9.46 9.26 -4.53
CA PHE A 314 10.76 9.93 -4.50
C PHE A 314 11.77 9.30 -5.47
N THR A 315 12.87 10.01 -5.72
CA THR A 315 14.04 9.57 -6.49
C THR A 315 15.29 9.60 -5.61
N ASN A 316 16.36 8.92 -6.02
CA ASN A 316 17.69 9.00 -5.40
C ASN A 316 18.71 9.67 -6.32
#